data_AF-A0A099ZKS9-F1
#
_entry.id   AF-A0A099ZKS9-F1
#
_cell.length_a   1.000
_cell.length_b   1.000
_cell.length_c   1.000
_cell.angle_alpha   90.00
_cell.angle_beta   90.00
_cell.angle_gamma   90.00
#
_symmetry.space_group_name_H-M   'P 1'
#
loop_
_entity.id
_entity.type
_entity.pdbx_description
1 polymer ?
#
loop_
_entity_poly.entity_id
_entity_poly.type
_entity_poly.pdbx_seq_one_letter_code
_entity_poly.pdbx_strand_id
1 'polypeptide(L)'
;QGKYTFADGLEYQDKNWHYCDGYDRRFYTEICSGLKPAGISQLTNLDPPRKIPEGCYDCGDGFYNPETRVIIDYKFRFLRNADDEEHEWIVRTCRK
;
A
#
# COMPACT_ATOMS: atom_id res chain seq x y z
N GLN A 1 -7.97 20.64 21.30
CA GLN A 1 -6.96 19.80 20.63
C GLN A 1 -7.69 18.75 19.82
N GLY A 2 -7.22 18.45 18.60
CA GLY A 2 -7.76 17.38 17.77
C GLY A 2 -6.88 16.13 17.87
N LYS A 3 -7.51 14.96 17.80
CA LYS A 3 -6.86 13.66 17.64
C LYS A 3 -7.01 13.24 16.18
N TYR A 4 -5.92 12.78 15.56
CA TYR A 4 -5.95 12.25 14.20
C TYR A 4 -5.43 10.81 14.20
N THR A 5 -6.14 9.93 13.52
CA THR A 5 -5.81 8.50 13.41
C THR A 5 -5.87 8.12 11.94
N PHE A 6 -4.78 7.53 11.44
CA PHE A 6 -4.68 7.03 10.07
C PHE A 6 -5.60 5.80 9.88
N ALA A 7 -5.83 5.43 8.63
CA ALA A 7 -6.78 4.36 8.28
C ALA A 7 -6.39 2.97 8.84
N ASP A 8 -5.12 2.77 9.18
CA ASP A 8 -4.58 1.55 9.79
C ASP A 8 -4.57 1.60 11.33
N GLY A 9 -5.12 2.65 11.93
CA GLY A 9 -5.19 2.83 13.38
C GLY A 9 -3.99 3.53 14.00
N LEU A 10 -2.96 3.87 13.22
CA LEU A 10 -1.83 4.65 13.72
C LEU A 10 -2.33 6.02 14.19
N GLU A 11 -2.06 6.37 15.44
CA GLU A 11 -2.42 7.68 16.00
C GLU A 11 -1.27 8.65 15.76
N TYR A 12 -1.56 9.80 15.14
CA TYR A 12 -0.57 10.84 14.92
C TYR A 12 -0.04 11.40 16.24
N GLN A 13 1.28 11.57 16.34
CA GLN A 13 1.93 12.21 17.47
C GLN A 13 2.91 13.28 16.97
N ASP A 14 2.80 14.50 17.50
CA ASP A 14 3.67 15.63 17.17
C ASP A 14 5.07 15.48 17.81
N LYS A 15 5.14 14.79 18.95
CA LYS A 15 6.36 14.51 19.70
C LYS A 15 6.56 13.01 19.82
N ASN A 16 7.82 12.58 19.82
CA ASN A 16 8.22 11.17 19.94
C ASN A 16 7.55 10.27 18.88
N TRP A 17 7.51 10.75 17.63
CA TRP A 17 7.03 9.96 16.51
C TRP A 17 8.01 8.81 16.23
N HIS A 18 7.52 7.57 16.32
CA HIS A 18 8.34 6.36 16.19
C HIS A 18 8.06 5.56 14.91
N TYR A 19 7.14 6.01 14.07
CA TYR A 19 6.79 5.31 12.83
C TYR A 19 7.57 5.89 11.64
N CYS A 20 8.34 5.08 10.92
CA CYS A 20 9.18 5.56 9.82
C CYS A 20 10.13 6.70 10.22
N ASP A 21 10.70 6.65 11.43
CA ASP A 21 11.65 7.64 11.97
C ASP A 21 13.08 7.49 11.41
N GLY A 22 13.28 6.58 10.46
CA GLY A 22 14.58 6.24 9.87
C GLY A 22 15.33 5.11 10.59
N TYR A 23 14.98 4.82 11.85
CA TYR A 23 15.55 3.70 12.62
C TYR A 23 14.66 2.46 12.54
N ASP A 24 13.34 2.63 12.62
CA ASP A 24 12.37 1.56 12.45
C ASP A 24 11.70 1.62 11.07
N ARG A 25 11.98 0.61 10.25
CA ARG A 25 11.45 0.46 8.89
C ARG A 25 10.27 -0.51 8.79
N ARG A 26 9.78 -1.03 9.93
CA ARG A 26 8.69 -2.00 9.97
C ARG A 26 7.37 -1.34 9.55
N PHE A 27 6.48 -2.15 9.00
CA PHE A 27 5.09 -1.73 8.84
C PHE A 27 4.46 -1.47 10.22
N TYR A 28 3.45 -0.60 10.28
CA TYR A 28 2.80 -0.30 11.56
C TYR A 28 2.19 -1.57 12.17
N THR A 29 1.61 -2.42 11.33
CA THR A 29 1.08 -3.73 11.75
C THR A 29 2.16 -4.68 12.30
N GLU A 30 3.40 -4.62 11.82
CA GLU A 30 4.54 -5.36 12.37
C GLU A 30 5.04 -4.77 13.70
N ILE A 31 4.91 -3.46 13.90
CA ILE A 31 5.17 -2.82 15.19
C ILE A 31 4.13 -3.31 16.22
N CYS A 32 2.86 -3.36 15.84
CA CYS A 32 1.77 -3.79 16.72
C CYS A 32 1.76 -5.30 17.01
N SER A 33 2.02 -6.13 15.99
CA SER A 33 1.80 -7.58 16.05
C SER A 33 3.09 -8.41 16.05
N GLY A 34 4.24 -7.76 15.88
CA GLY A 34 5.54 -8.42 15.74
C GLY A 34 5.87 -8.81 14.29
N LEU A 35 7.13 -9.17 14.07
CA LEU A 35 7.63 -9.61 12.78
C LEU A 35 7.25 -11.06 12.51
N LYS A 36 6.79 -11.35 11.29
CA LYS A 36 6.54 -12.71 10.85
C LYS A 36 7.85 -13.45 10.49
N PRO A 37 7.90 -14.78 10.67
CA PRO A 37 9.02 -15.61 10.23
C PRO A 37 9.37 -15.44 8.75
N ALA A 38 10.60 -15.79 8.40
CA ALA A 38 11.05 -15.83 7.00
C ALA A 38 10.15 -16.73 6.16
N GLY A 39 9.84 -16.29 4.94
CA GLY A 39 8.94 -17.00 4.01
C GLY A 39 7.47 -16.61 4.14
N ILE A 40 7.07 -15.96 5.23
CA ILE A 40 5.72 -15.41 5.43
C ILE A 40 5.75 -13.95 5.91
N SER A 41 6.85 -13.23 5.62
CA SER A 41 6.98 -11.80 5.91
C SER A 41 5.88 -10.99 5.23
N GLN A 42 5.46 -9.91 5.86
CA GLN A 42 4.39 -9.07 5.30
C GLN A 42 4.86 -8.38 4.03
N LEU A 43 4.02 -8.40 3.00
CA LEU A 43 4.29 -7.73 1.72
C LEU A 43 3.80 -6.27 1.73
N THR A 44 2.78 -5.99 2.53
CA THR A 44 2.19 -4.66 2.67
C THR A 44 1.83 -4.40 4.13
N ASN A 45 1.54 -3.15 4.48
CA ASN A 45 1.03 -2.82 5.82
C ASN A 45 -0.30 -3.53 6.13
N LEU A 46 -1.10 -3.86 5.11
CA LEU A 46 -2.27 -4.72 5.25
C LEU A 46 -1.86 -6.20 5.17
N ASP A 47 -2.28 -6.99 6.15
CA ASP A 47 -2.02 -8.41 6.20
C ASP A 47 -3.33 -9.19 6.48
N PRO A 48 -3.76 -10.12 5.60
CA PRO A 48 -3.13 -10.45 4.32
C PRO A 48 -3.20 -9.30 3.30
N PRO A 49 -2.26 -9.21 2.35
CA PRO A 49 -2.29 -8.19 1.33
C PRO A 49 -3.53 -8.34 0.45
N ARG A 50 -3.96 -7.24 -0.19
CA ARG A 50 -5.11 -7.26 -1.10
C ARG A 50 -4.88 -8.27 -2.22
N LYS A 51 -5.91 -9.04 -2.55
CA LYS A 51 -5.88 -9.91 -3.73
C LYS A 51 -5.94 -9.04 -4.98
N ILE A 52 -4.92 -9.15 -5.81
CA ILE A 52 -4.84 -8.41 -7.08
C ILE A 52 -5.68 -9.16 -8.11
N PRO A 53 -6.55 -8.47 -8.88
CA PRO A 53 -7.22 -9.09 -10.02
C PRO A 53 -6.22 -9.65 -11.02
N GLU A 54 -6.59 -10.73 -11.71
CA GLU A 54 -5.69 -11.36 -12.68
C GLU A 54 -5.25 -10.37 -13.77
N GLY A 55 -3.97 -10.41 -14.13
CA GLY A 55 -3.37 -9.50 -15.12
C GLY A 55 -3.17 -8.06 -14.65
N CYS A 56 -3.69 -7.67 -13.49
CA CYS A 56 -3.61 -6.30 -12.97
C CYS A 56 -2.40 -6.10 -12.02
N TYR A 57 -2.14 -4.85 -11.68
CA TYR A 57 -1.10 -4.43 -10.72
C TYR A 57 -1.74 -3.64 -9.58
N ASP A 58 -1.18 -3.72 -8.38
CA ASP A 58 -1.58 -2.91 -7.22
C ASP A 58 -0.66 -1.70 -7.10
N CYS A 59 -1.20 -0.51 -7.39
CA CYS A 59 -0.46 0.75 -7.45
C CYS A 59 -0.47 1.53 -6.12
N GLY A 60 -1.03 0.94 -5.06
CA GLY A 60 -1.12 1.56 -3.72
C GLY A 60 -2.38 2.41 -3.50
N ASP A 61 -3.01 2.89 -4.56
CA ASP A 61 -4.30 3.60 -4.53
C ASP A 61 -5.41 2.89 -5.31
N GLY A 62 -5.07 1.84 -6.06
CA GLY A 62 -6.00 1.08 -6.88
C GLY A 62 -5.34 -0.07 -7.64
N PHE A 63 -6.15 -0.76 -8.44
CA PHE A 63 -5.72 -1.80 -9.36
C PHE A 63 -5.61 -1.23 -10.78
N TYR A 64 -4.44 -1.38 -11.37
CA TYR A 64 -4.14 -1.00 -12.75
C TYR A 64 -4.27 -2.19 -13.69
N ASN A 65 -5.03 -2.02 -14.78
CA ASN A 65 -5.09 -2.99 -15.87
C ASN A 65 -4.21 -2.51 -17.05
N PRO A 66 -3.13 -3.23 -17.41
CA PRO A 66 -2.23 -2.85 -18.50
C PRO A 66 -2.85 -2.91 -19.89
N GLU A 67 -3.89 -3.72 -20.09
CA GLU A 67 -4.58 -3.85 -21.39
C GLU A 67 -5.47 -2.66 -21.68
N THR A 68 -6.18 -2.16 -20.66
CA THR A 68 -7.11 -1.03 -20.81
C THR A 68 -6.49 0.32 -20.44
N ARG A 69 -5.31 0.32 -19.81
CA ARG A 69 -4.65 1.50 -19.23
C ARG A 69 -5.49 2.22 -18.15
N VAL A 70 -6.36 1.49 -17.45
CA VAL A 70 -7.27 2.06 -16.43
C VAL A 70 -6.82 1.66 -15.02
N ILE A 71 -6.86 2.61 -14.10
CA ILE A 71 -6.78 2.37 -12.66
C ILE A 71 -8.20 2.45 -12.08
N ILE A 72 -8.58 1.42 -11.30
CA ILE A 72 -9.79 1.41 -10.48
C ILE A 72 -9.42 1.37 -9.00
N ASP A 73 -10.20 2.00 -8.13
CA ASP A 73 -9.96 1.94 -6.69
C ASP A 73 -10.24 0.53 -6.12
N TYR A 74 -9.94 0.35 -4.83
CA TYR A 74 -10.21 -0.91 -4.13
C TYR A 74 -11.70 -1.24 -3.93
N LYS A 75 -12.61 -0.36 -4.37
CA LYS A 75 -14.07 -0.58 -4.43
C LYS A 75 -14.55 -0.78 -5.88
N PHE A 76 -13.63 -1.01 -6.82
CA PHE A 76 -13.89 -1.21 -8.25
C PHE A 76 -14.54 -0.02 -8.95
N ARG A 77 -14.26 1.20 -8.48
CA ARG A 77 -14.71 2.45 -9.11
C ARG A 77 -13.57 3.03 -9.94
N PHE A 78 -13.88 3.60 -11.10
CA PHE A 78 -12.89 4.28 -11.93
C PHE A 78 -12.14 5.38 -11.15
N LEU A 79 -10.82 5.40 -11.26
CA LEU A 79 -9.97 6.46 -10.73
C LEU A 79 -9.42 7.35 -11.84
N ARG A 80 -8.61 6.76 -12.75
CA ARG A 80 -7.96 7.49 -13.85
C ARG A 80 -7.52 6.55 -14.97
N ASN A 81 -7.12 7.12 -16.10
CA ASN A 81 -6.33 6.44 -17.11
C ASN A 81 -4.84 6.74 -16.85
N ALA A 82 -3.98 5.74 -17.00
CA ALA A 82 -2.53 5.93 -16.94
C ALA A 82 -2.03 6.55 -18.26
N ASP A 83 -1.15 7.53 -18.15
CA ASP A 83 -0.31 7.93 -19.27
C ASP A 83 0.84 6.93 -19.47
N ASP A 84 1.71 7.18 -20.46
CA ASP A 84 2.81 6.27 -20.79
C ASP A 84 3.88 6.22 -19.68
N GLU A 85 4.13 7.33 -18.99
CA GLU A 85 5.11 7.37 -17.89
C GLU A 85 4.60 6.57 -16.67
N GLU A 86 3.34 6.79 -16.27
CA GLU A 86 2.69 6.05 -15.20
C GLU A 86 2.58 4.56 -15.55
N HIS A 87 2.25 4.23 -16.81
CA HIS A 87 2.25 2.85 -17.27
C HIS A 87 3.60 2.16 -17.09
N GLU A 88 4.66 2.76 -17.61
CA GLU A 88 6.01 2.20 -17.53
C GLU A 88 6.46 2.06 -16.08
N TRP A 89 6.15 3.05 -15.25
CA TRP A 89 6.46 3.00 -13.83
C TRP A 89 5.71 1.85 -13.15
N ILE A 90 4.40 1.74 -13.33
CA ILE A 90 3.58 0.69 -12.70
C ILE A 90 4.05 -0.70 -13.10
N VAL A 91 4.23 -0.95 -14.40
CA VAL A 91 4.65 -2.27 -14.90
C VAL A 91 6.03 -2.67 -14.36
N ARG A 92 6.90 -1.69 -14.13
CA ARG A 92 8.27 -1.91 -13.62
C ARG A 92 8.33 -2.08 -12.10
N THR A 93 7.50 -1.37 -11.34
CA THR A 93 7.71 -1.21 -9.89
C THR A 93 6.59 -1.76 -9.01
N CYS A 94 5.35 -1.86 -9.52
CA CYS A 94 4.20 -2.26 -8.71
C CYS A 94 4.07 -3.78 -8.57
N ARG A 95 3.40 -4.19 -7.50
CA ARG A 95 3.10 -5.60 -7.22
C ARG A 95 2.07 -6.13 -8.23
N LYS A 96 2.26 -7.36 -8.68
CA LYS A 96 1.35 -8.12 -9.55
C LYS A 96 0.83 -9.36 -8.82
#